data_AF-A0A7C7CC10-F1
#
_entry.id   AF-A0A7C7CC10-F1
#
_cell.length_a   1.000
_cell.length_b   1.000
_cell.length_c   1.000
_cell.angle_alpha   90.00
_cell.angle_beta   90.00
_cell.angle_gamma   90.00
#
_symmetry.space_group_name_H-M   'P 1'
#
loop_
_entity.id
_entity.type
_entity.pdbx_description
1 polymer ?
#
loop_
_entity_poly.entity_id
_entity_poly.type
_entity_poly.pdbx_seq_one_letter_code
_entity_poly.pdbx_strand_id
1 'polypeptide(L)' 'RAGLGYCGAKNITSLQDNSQFIRITSASMKESHPHDVMISREAPNYSIR' A
#
# COMPACT_ATOMS: atom_id res chain seq x y z
N ARG A 1 4.84 8.49 5.29
CA ARG A 1 3.92 8.88 6.40
C ARG A 1 2.44 8.63 6.09
N ALA A 2 2.00 8.66 4.83
CA ALA A 2 0.58 8.48 4.47
C ALA A 2 -0.09 7.26 5.14
N GLY A 3 0.58 6.11 5.21
CA GLY A 3 0.03 4.91 5.88
C GLY A 3 -0.34 5.10 7.35
N LEU A 4 0.42 5.89 8.12
CA LEU A 4 0.06 6.23 9.49
C LEU A 4 -1.27 7.00 9.55
N GLY A 5 -1.47 7.93 8.62
CA GLY A 5 -2.72 8.70 8.52
C GLY A 5 -3.92 7.83 8.16
N TYR A 6 -3.78 6.92 7.19
CA TYR A 6 -4.86 6.00 6.81
C TYR A 6 -5.28 5.07 7.94
N CYS A 7 -4.33 4.67 8.79
CA CYS A 7 -4.62 3.85 9.97
C CYS A 7 -4.95 4.66 11.23
N GLY A 8 -5.02 5.99 11.15
CA GLY A 8 -5.27 6.86 12.32
C GLY A 8 -4.16 6.82 13.39
N ALA A 9 -2.96 6.35 13.04
CA ALA A 9 -1.85 6.17 13.96
C ALA A 9 -0.98 7.44 14.04
N LYS A 10 -0.80 7.99 15.24
CA LYS A 10 0.04 9.17 15.46
C LYS A 10 1.55 8.89 15.42
N ASN A 11 1.94 7.63 15.66
CA ASN A 11 3.33 7.18 15.70
C ASN A 11 3.43 5.67 15.39
N ILE A 12 4.65 5.15 15.31
CA ILE A 12 4.90 3.74 14.93
C ILE A 12 4.32 2.76 15.95
N THR A 13 4.52 2.99 17.25
CA THR A 13 3.98 2.13 18.31
C THR A 13 2.46 2.01 18.21
N SER A 14 1.76 3.14 18.03
CA SER A 14 0.31 3.18 17.84
C SER A 14 -0.15 2.41 16.61
N LEU A 15 0.63 2.41 15.52
CA LEU A 15 0.33 1.60 14.33
C LEU A 15 0.49 0.12 14.63
N GLN A 16 1.59 -0.27 15.26
CA GLN A 16 1.89 -1.68 15.58
C GLN A 16 0.85 -2.29 16.51
N ASP A 17 0.39 -1.53 17.50
CA ASP A 17 -0.54 -2.03 18.52
C ASP A 17 -2.00 -2.09 18.04
N ASN A 18 -2.41 -1.18 17.14
CA ASN A 18 -3.85 -0.96 16.84
C ASN A 18 -4.23 -1.20 15.37
N SER A 19 -3.28 -1.33 14.45
CA SER A 19 -3.62 -1.58 13.04
C SER A 19 -4.14 -3.00 12.83
N GLN A 20 -4.90 -3.18 11.77
CA GLN A 20 -5.48 -4.47 11.41
C GLN A 20 -5.03 -4.86 10.02
N PHE A 21 -4.66 -6.13 9.87
CA PHE A 21 -4.41 -6.75 8.58
C PHE A 21 -5.59 -7.61 8.18
N ILE A 22 -5.83 -7.67 6.87
CA ILE A 22 -6.76 -8.61 6.26
C ILE A 22 -6.00 -9.54 5.33
N ARG A 23 -6.47 -10.78 5.21
CA ARG A 23 -5.93 -11.73 4.24
C ARG A 23 -6.50 -11.44 2.87
N ILE A 24 -5.63 -11.32 1.87
CA ILE A 24 -6.02 -11.07 0.48
C ILE A 24 -5.65 -12.24 -0.44
N THR A 25 -6.23 -12.25 -1.64
CA THR A 25 -5.99 -13.27 -2.66
C THR A 25 -4.87 -12.85 -3.62
N SER A 26 -4.39 -13.77 -4.44
CA SER A 26 -3.46 -13.46 -5.53
C SER A 26 -4.07 -12.55 -6.60
N ALA A 27 -5.39 -12.63 -6.82
CA ALA A 27 -6.10 -11.70 -7.70
C ALA A 27 -6.08 -10.28 -7.12
N SER A 28 -6.37 -10.13 -5.82
CA SER A 28 -6.33 -8.84 -5.12
C SER A 28 -4.92 -8.22 -5.11
N MET A 29 -3.87 -9.05 -5.07
CA MET A 29 -2.49 -8.56 -5.24
C MET A 29 -2.30 -7.89 -6.61
N LYS A 30 -2.73 -8.53 -7.70
CA LYS A 30 -2.64 -7.95 -9.05
C LYS A 30 -3.48 -6.67 -9.17
N GLU A 31 -4.67 -6.68 -8.58
CA GLU A 31 -5.57 -5.52 -8.51
C GLU A 31 -4.95 -4.35 -7.74
N SER A 32 -4.18 -4.62 -6.69
CA SER A 32 -3.57 -3.55 -5.86
C SER A 32 -2.42 -2.83 -6.57
N HIS A 33 -1.76 -3.49 -7.52
CA HIS A 33 -0.75 -2.87 -8.38
C HIS A 33 -1.43 -2.14 -9.55
N PRO A 34 -0.80 -1.12 -10.17
CA PRO A 34 -1.26 -0.60 -11.46
C PRO A 34 -1.38 -1.74 -12.47
N HIS A 35 -2.58 -1.89 -13.02
CA HIS A 35 -2.94 -2.91 -13.99
C HIS A 35 -3.74 -2.27 -15.13
N ASP A 36 -3.74 -2.91 -16.30
CA ASP A 36 -4.45 -2.48 -17.51
C ASP A 36 -4.09 -1.07 -18.03
N VAL A 37 -2.88 -0.60 -17.72
CA VAL A 37 -2.35 0.70 -18.16
C VAL A 37 -0.89 0.61 -18.58
N MET A 38 -0.47 1.49 -19.49
CA MET A 38 0.94 1.71 -19.80
C MET A 38 1.51 2.84 -18.94
N ILE A 39 2.59 2.55 -18.21
CA ILE A 39 3.32 3.56 -17.42
C ILE A 39 4.16 4.40 -18.39
N SER A 40 3.73 5.63 -18.65
CA SER A 40 4.41 6.56 -19.56
C SER A 40 5.58 7.32 -18.91
N ARG A 41 5.57 7.42 -17.58
CA ARG A 41 6.60 8.10 -16.78
C ARG A 41 6.84 7.32 -15.49
N GLU A 42 8.10 7.21 -15.10
CA GLU A 42 8.46 6.53 -13.86
C GLU A 42 8.02 7.34 -12.64
N ALA A 43 7.47 6.65 -11.65
CA ALA A 43 7.14 7.23 -10.36
C ALA A 43 8.32 7.05 -9.39
N PRO A 44 8.66 8.07 -8.59
CA PRO A 44 9.83 8.02 -7.70
C PRO A 44 9.71 6.99 -6.56
N ASN A 45 8.52 6.46 -6.34
CA ASN A 45 8.19 5.52 -5.27
C ASN A 45 7.53 4.22 -5.77
N TYR A 46 7.50 3.98 -7.09
CA TYR A 46 6.89 2.78 -7.66
C TYR A 46 7.65 2.30 -8.89
N SER A 47 8.23 1.09 -8.80
CA SER A 47 8.99 0.45 -9.86
C SER A 47 8.59 -1.02 -9.98
N ILE A 48 8.49 -1.52 -11.20
CA ILE A 48 8.24 -2.93 -11.52
C ILE A 48 9.61 -3.61 -11.60
N ARG A 49 10.22 -3.91 -10.46
CA ARG A 49 11.42 -4.76 -10.38
C ARG A 49 11.07 -6.12 -9.82
#